data_AF-A0A1F4F0F3-F1
#
_entry.id   AF-A0A1F4F0F3-F1
#
_cell.length_a   1.000
_cell.length_b   1.000
_cell.length_c   1.000
_cell.angle_alpha   90.00
_cell.angle_beta   90.00
_cell.angle_gamma   90.00
#
_symmetry.space_group_name_H-M   'P 1'
#
loop_
_entity.id
_entity.type
_entity.pdbx_description
1 polymer ?
#
loop_
_entity_poly.entity_id
_entity_poly.type
_entity_poly.pdbx_seq_one_letter_code
_entity_poly.pdbx_strand_id
1 'polypeptide(L)' 'MDRARRERLKWKARRGLLELDLVLQRYLEGNPGDEELFELLDLPDNDLWDIVSGRSERFDPKLGGLVARLRSA' A
#
# COMPACT_ATOMS: atom_id res chain seq x y z
N MET A 1 -0.04 -18.82 8.28
CA MET A 1 -0.18 -17.70 7.33
C MET A 1 -1.46 -16.92 7.67
N ASP A 2 -1.31 -16.01 8.62
CA ASP A 2 -2.30 -15.55 9.60
C ASP A 2 -3.46 -14.74 9.01
N ARG A 3 -4.69 -15.27 9.14
CA ARG A 3 -5.93 -14.57 8.77
C ARG A 3 -6.04 -13.19 9.45
N ALA A 4 -5.64 -13.12 10.71
CA ALA A 4 -5.64 -11.88 11.48
C ALA A 4 -4.73 -10.79 10.89
N ARG A 5 -3.59 -11.15 10.28
CA ARG A 5 -2.71 -10.18 9.61
C ARG A 5 -3.35 -9.63 8.35
N ARG A 6 -3.99 -10.49 7.55
CA ARG A 6 -4.72 -10.06 6.34
C ARG A 6 -5.85 -9.10 6.66
N GLU A 7 -6.61 -9.39 7.72
CA GLU A 7 -7.69 -8.50 8.15
C GLU A 7 -7.17 -7.16 8.69
N ARG A 8 -6.04 -7.15 9.41
CA ARG A 8 -5.36 -5.90 9.80
C ARG A 8 -4.88 -5.09 8.60
N LEU A 9 -4.31 -5.74 7.59
CA LEU A 9 -3.89 -5.09 6.32
C LEU A 9 -5.08 -4.47 5.61
N LYS A 10 -6.17 -5.24 5.42
CA LYS A 10 -7.41 -4.74 4.83
C LYS A 10 -7.98 -3.56 5.62
N TRP A 11 -7.88 -3.59 6.94
CA TRP A 11 -8.38 -2.49 7.77
C TRP A 11 -7.50 -1.23 7.68
N LYS A 12 -6.16 -1.36 7.71
CA LYS A 12 -5.22 -0.25 7.50
C LYS A 12 -5.25 0.32 6.08
N ALA A 13 -5.63 -0.48 5.09
CA ALA A 13 -5.74 -0.06 3.70
C ALA A 13 -6.97 0.84 3.44
N ARG A 14 -7.94 0.89 4.36
CA ARG A 14 -9.10 1.77 4.23
C ARG A 14 -8.72 3.21 4.53
N ARG A 15 -8.57 4.02 3.48
CA ARG A 15 -8.20 5.44 3.57
C ARG A 15 -9.34 6.36 3.19
N GLY A 16 -9.20 7.64 3.52
CA GLY A 16 -10.19 8.66 3.17
C GLY A 16 -10.25 8.98 1.67
N LEU A 17 -9.23 8.59 0.91
CA LEU A 17 -9.14 8.78 -0.54
C LEU A 17 -9.57 7.52 -1.29
N LEU A 18 -10.63 7.64 -2.10
CA LEU A 18 -11.17 6.51 -2.86
C LEU A 18 -10.15 5.92 -3.86
N GLU A 19 -9.37 6.77 -4.51
CA GLU A 19 -8.38 6.34 -5.49
C GLU A 19 -7.28 5.49 -4.83
N LEU A 20 -6.84 5.90 -3.64
CA LEU A 20 -5.86 5.16 -2.85
C LEU A 20 -6.42 3.82 -2.37
N ASP A 21 -7.68 3.82 -1.91
CA ASP A 21 -8.38 2.63 -1.46
C ASP A 21 -8.50 1.58 -2.58
N LEU A 22 -8.88 1.99 -3.80
CA LEU A 22 -8.97 1.11 -4.96
C LEU A 22 -7.63 0.48 -5.33
N VAL A 23 -6.54 1.26 -5.35
CA VAL A 23 -5.21 0.73 -5.65
C VAL A 23 -4.76 -0.27 -4.59
N LEU A 24 -4.95 0.05 -3.31
CA LEU A 24 -4.58 -0.84 -2.21
C LEU A 24 -5.41 -2.12 -2.21
N GLN A 25 -6.72 -2.05 -2.50
CA GLN A 25 -7.57 -3.23 -2.64
C GLN A 25 -7.08 -4.14 -3.77
N ARG A 26 -6.81 -3.58 -4.95
CA ARG A 26 -6.35 -4.38 -6.10
C ARG A 26 -4.99 -5.03 -5.84
N TYR A 27 -4.08 -4.31 -5.18
CA TYR A 27 -2.80 -4.86 -4.74
C TYR A 27 -2.99 -6.03 -3.76
N LEU A 28 -3.88 -5.87 -2.77
CA LEU A 28 -4.19 -6.89 -1.77
C LEU A 28 -4.88 -8.12 -2.34
N GLU A 29 -5.57 -8.03 -3.48
CA GLU A 29 -6.11 -9.20 -4.17
C GLU A 29 -5.01 -10.10 -4.73
N GLY A 30 -3.95 -9.52 -5.31
CA GLY A 30 -2.78 -10.25 -5.80
C GLY A 30 -1.82 -10.68 -4.70
N ASN A 31 -1.67 -9.87 -3.65
CA ASN A 31 -0.72 -10.08 -2.55
C ASN A 31 -1.36 -9.86 -1.17
N PRO A 32 -2.26 -10.75 -0.73
CA PRO A 32 -3.06 -10.55 0.48
C PRO A 32 -2.28 -10.61 1.80
N GLY A 33 -0.99 -10.99 1.76
CA GLY A 33 -0.14 -11.20 2.94
C GLY A 33 1.20 -10.48 2.88
N ASP A 34 1.34 -9.45 2.05
CA ASP A 34 2.58 -8.69 1.93
C ASP A 34 2.81 -7.84 3.19
N GLU A 35 3.83 -8.20 3.96
CA GLU A 35 4.20 -7.49 5.19
C GLU A 35 4.90 -6.17 4.90
N GLU A 36 5.56 -6.02 3.74
CA GLU A 36 6.20 -4.76 3.35
C GLU A 36 5.15 -3.65 3.18
N LEU A 37 3.91 -4.02 2.82
CA LEU A 37 2.80 -3.08 2.71
C LEU A 37 2.43 -2.46 4.06
N PHE A 38 2.66 -3.14 5.19
CA PHE A 38 2.41 -2.54 6.51
C PHE A 38 3.31 -1.34 6.78
N GLU A 39 4.58 -1.40 6.35
CA GLU A 39 5.52 -0.27 6.50
C GLU A 39 5.09 0.90 5.62
N LEU A 40 4.66 0.63 4.40
CA LEU A 40 4.17 1.66 3.48
C LEU A 40 2.87 2.31 4.01
N LEU A 41 1.94 1.52 4.56
CA LEU A 41 0.72 1.99 5.21
C LEU A 41 0.98 2.74 6.53
N ASP A 42 2.21 2.88 7.00
CA ASP A 42 2.52 3.79 8.11
C ASP A 42 2.61 5.26 7.64
N LEU A 43 2.74 5.48 6.34
CA LEU A 43 2.80 6.82 5.75
C LEU A 43 1.42 7.54 5.77
N PRO A 44 1.43 8.89 5.79
CA PRO A 44 0.23 9.70 5.61
C PRO A 44 -0.43 9.46 4.24
N ASP A 45 -1.76 9.62 4.17
CA ASP A 45 -2.53 9.38 2.95
C ASP A 45 -2.04 10.20 1.75
N ASN A 46 -1.67 11.47 1.98
CA ASN A 46 -1.17 12.35 0.92
C ASN A 46 0.19 11.87 0.38
N ASP A 47 1.14 11.56 1.26
CA ASP A 47 2.44 11.01 0.84
C ASP A 47 2.25 9.67 0.12
N LEU A 48 1.43 8.78 0.67
CA LEU A 48 1.13 7.48 0.06
C LEU A 48 0.56 7.66 -1.35
N TRP A 49 -0.40 8.58 -1.51
CA TRP A 49 -1.00 8.90 -2.79
C TRP A 49 -0.01 9.51 -3.77
N ASP A 50 0.84 10.44 -3.34
CA ASP A 50 1.87 11.01 -4.20
C ASP A 50 2.89 9.94 -4.65
N ILE A 51 3.24 9.03 -3.76
CA ILE A 51 4.12 7.90 -4.08
C ILE A 51 3.45 6.96 -5.09
N VAL A 52 2.21 6.57 -4.87
CA VAL A 52 1.46 5.69 -5.77
C VAL A 52 1.18 6.36 -7.12
N SER A 53 0.93 7.66 -7.13
CA SER A 53 0.71 8.46 -8.34
C SER A 53 1.99 8.76 -9.12
N GLY A 54 3.16 8.41 -8.59
CA GLY A 54 4.45 8.78 -9.20
C GLY A 54 4.84 10.25 -9.06
N ARG A 55 4.13 11.00 -8.20
CA ARG A 55 4.42 12.41 -7.88
C ARG A 55 5.53 12.58 -6.84
N SER A 56 5.78 11.56 -6.02
CA SER A 56 6.82 11.56 -5.00
C SER A 56 7.63 10.26 -4.99
N GLU A 57 8.91 10.39 -4.68
CA GLU A 57 9.83 9.28 -4.42
C GLU A 57 10.32 9.28 -2.97
N ARG A 58 9.59 9.99 -2.09
CA ARG A 58 9.91 10.13 -0.67
C ARG A 58 9.44 8.91 0.13
N PHE A 59 10.00 7.75 -0.19
CA PHE A 59 9.83 6.51 0.55
C PHE A 59 11.19 5.89 0.82
N ASP A 60 11.24 4.95 1.77
CA ASP A 60 12.46 4.22 2.04
C ASP A 60 12.88 3.41 0.80
N PRO A 61 14.12 3.53 0.28
CA PRO A 61 14.56 2.82 -0.92
C PRO A 61 14.32 1.31 -0.87
N LYS A 62 14.29 0.72 0.32
CA LYS A 62 13.95 -0.70 0.53
C LYS A 62 12.54 -1.05 0.03
N LEU A 63 11.60 -0.10 0.10
CA LEU A 63 10.22 -0.25 -0.36
C LEU A 63 10.06 0.05 -1.85
N GLY A 64 11.13 0.41 -2.56
CA GLY A 64 11.04 0.74 -3.99
C GLY A 64 10.49 -0.41 -4.85
N GLY A 65 10.84 -1.66 -4.52
CA GLY A 65 10.28 -2.83 -5.17
C GLY A 65 8.77 -2.98 -4.93
N LEU A 66 8.33 -2.79 -3.67
CA LEU A 66 6.92 -2.79 -3.31
C LEU A 66 6.15 -1.68 -4.03
N VAL A 67 6.66 -0.45 -3.99
CA VAL A 67 6.03 0.71 -4.65
C VAL A 67 5.91 0.49 -6.15
N ALA A 68 6.94 -0.08 -6.80
CA ALA A 68 6.87 -0.42 -8.22
C ALA A 68 5.77 -1.46 -8.51
N ARG A 69 5.64 -2.50 -7.68
CA ARG A 69 4.54 -3.47 -7.80
C ARG A 69 3.18 -2.81 -7.60
N LEU A 70 3.07 -1.88 -6.65
CA LEU A 70 1.84 -1.17 -6.32
C LEU A 70 1.41 -0.20 -7.42
N ARG A 71 2.38 0.46 -8.08
CA ARG A 71 2.17 1.30 -9.27
C ARG A 71 1.77 0.50 -10.51
N SER A 72 2.20 -0.75 -10.60
CA SER A 72 1.91 -1.65 -11.73
C SER A 72 0.64 -2.49 -11.52
N ALA A 73 -0.03 -2.36 -10.38
CA ALA A 73 -1.18 -3.17 -9.98
C ALA A 73 -2.46 -2.83 -10.75
#